data_AF-A0A5N7DPE9-F1
#
_entry.id   AF-A0A5N7DPE9-F1
#
_cell.length_a   1.000
_cell.length_b   1.000
_cell.length_c   1.000
_cell.angle_alpha   90.00
_cell.angle_beta   90.00
_cell.angle_gamma   90.00
#
_symmetry.space_group_name_H-M   'P 1'
#
loop_
_entity.id
_entity.type
_entity.pdbx_description
1 polymer ?
#
loop_
_entity_poly.entity_id
_entity_poly.type
_entity_poly.pdbx_seq_one_letter_code
_entity_poly.pdbx_strand_id
1 'polypeptide(L)'
;MPTRTALLTRTRTLCQNFSTSAPLPTLLSNFTHNPPPTALEHGLPQLAPFLGRPFTGQEGIQRYFGLLAELLTIEKMEFEPEEKWVVDERTMAVSLRGEGRFRWNETGQAWDETFAYRIGLAEEEEGEGEVKVVDYEVWADTGAAYLARVGGLIS
;
A
#
# COMPACT_ATOMS: atom_id res chain seq x y z
N MET A 1 2.67 -6.97 23.44
CA MET A 1 3.07 -8.01 22.46
C MET A 1 1.80 -8.46 21.77
N PRO A 2 1.49 -7.85 20.62
CA PRO A 2 0.28 -8.16 19.88
C PRO A 2 0.31 -9.59 19.36
N THR A 3 -0.87 -10.19 19.22
CA THR A 3 -0.97 -11.58 18.76
C THR A 3 -0.86 -11.62 17.23
N ARG A 4 -0.39 -12.76 16.67
CA ARG A 4 -0.51 -13.08 15.24
C ARG A 4 -1.86 -12.67 14.64
N THR A 5 -2.96 -12.94 15.36
CA THR A 5 -4.32 -12.61 14.96
C THR A 5 -4.55 -11.10 14.82
N ALA A 6 -3.98 -10.28 15.69
CA ALA A 6 -4.06 -8.83 15.59
C ALA A 6 -3.34 -8.32 14.33
N LEU A 7 -2.16 -8.87 14.03
CA LEU A 7 -1.40 -8.50 12.83
C LEU A 7 -2.19 -8.84 11.55
N LEU A 8 -2.68 -10.08 11.46
CA LEU A 8 -3.50 -10.53 10.33
C LEU A 8 -4.75 -9.68 10.17
N THR A 9 -5.46 -9.39 11.27
CA THR A 9 -6.71 -8.62 11.23
C THR A 9 -6.48 -7.20 10.75
N ARG A 10 -5.42 -6.53 11.21
CA ARG A 10 -5.10 -5.18 10.75
C ARG A 10 -4.70 -5.17 9.28
N THR A 11 -3.83 -6.09 8.85
CA THR A 11 -3.40 -6.18 7.45
C THR A 11 -4.57 -6.50 6.52
N ARG A 12 -5.46 -7.43 6.89
CA ARG A 12 -6.72 -7.70 6.17
C ARG A 12 -7.57 -6.45 6.02
N THR A 13 -7.72 -5.68 7.09
CA THR A 13 -8.53 -4.45 7.09
C THR A 13 -7.95 -3.43 6.12
N LEU A 14 -6.63 -3.23 6.13
CA LEU A 14 -5.94 -2.38 5.16
C LEU A 14 -6.18 -2.85 3.71
N CYS A 15 -5.92 -4.12 3.43
CA CYS A 15 -6.11 -4.72 2.11
C CYS A 15 -7.55 -4.59 1.60
N GLN A 16 -8.54 -4.83 2.48
CA GLN A 16 -9.94 -4.67 2.14
C GLN A 16 -10.27 -3.21 1.82
N ASN A 17 -9.87 -2.26 2.69
CA ASN A 17 -10.10 -0.84 2.45
C ASN A 17 -9.47 -0.36 1.13
N PHE A 18 -8.28 -0.86 0.79
CA PHE A 18 -7.59 -0.49 -0.44
C PHE A 18 -8.26 -1.09 -1.69
N SER A 19 -8.55 -2.39 -1.68
CA SER A 19 -9.19 -3.08 -2.82
C SER A 19 -10.61 -2.58 -3.11
N THR A 20 -11.35 -2.09 -2.11
CA THR A 20 -12.68 -1.53 -2.29
C THR A 20 -12.70 -0.02 -2.54
N SER A 21 -11.53 0.60 -2.77
CA SER A 21 -11.42 2.07 -2.94
C SER A 21 -12.10 2.85 -1.81
N ALA A 22 -11.85 2.46 -0.56
CA ALA A 22 -12.43 3.12 0.60
C ALA A 22 -12.08 4.63 0.62
N PRO A 23 -12.95 5.48 1.19
CA PRO A 23 -12.67 6.91 1.32
C PRO A 23 -11.32 7.16 2.01
N LEU A 24 -10.63 8.22 1.60
CA LEU A 24 -9.32 8.58 2.14
C LEU A 24 -9.27 8.60 3.69
N PRO A 25 -10.24 9.18 4.44
CA PRO A 25 -10.22 9.11 5.90
C PRO A 25 -10.22 7.68 6.47
N THR A 26 -10.90 6.74 5.79
CA THR A 26 -10.92 5.32 6.16
C THR A 26 -9.60 4.62 5.85
N LEU A 27 -8.90 5.02 4.80
CA LEU A 27 -7.54 4.54 4.52
C LEU A 27 -6.56 5.05 5.58
N LEU A 28 -6.60 6.36 5.88
CA LEU A 28 -5.71 7.00 6.86
C LEU A 28 -5.88 6.44 8.27
N SER A 29 -7.08 6.01 8.66
CA SER A 29 -7.31 5.42 10.00
C SER A 29 -6.60 4.08 10.24
N ASN A 30 -6.05 3.44 9.21
CA ASN A 30 -5.24 2.22 9.35
C ASN A 30 -3.83 2.50 9.88
N PHE A 31 -3.36 3.75 9.81
CA PHE A 31 -1.99 4.13 10.12
C PHE A 31 -1.85 4.69 11.54
N THR A 32 -0.69 4.47 12.14
CA THR A 32 -0.34 5.03 13.46
C THR A 32 -0.30 6.54 13.43
N HIS A 33 -0.54 7.20 14.58
CA HIS A 33 -0.22 8.61 14.77
C HIS A 33 1.17 8.76 15.38
N ASN A 34 1.44 7.94 16.42
CA ASN A 34 2.75 7.80 17.02
C ASN A 34 3.04 6.30 17.24
N PRO A 35 4.13 5.74 16.68
CA PRO A 35 5.18 6.37 15.87
C PRO A 35 4.67 6.92 14.51
N PRO A 36 5.34 7.94 13.93
CA PRO A 36 4.96 8.46 12.61
C PRO A 36 5.05 7.38 11.52
N PRO A 37 3.97 7.12 10.77
CA PRO A 37 3.95 6.08 9.76
C PRO A 37 4.75 6.49 8.52
N THR A 38 5.20 5.53 7.71
CA THR A 38 5.86 5.77 6.43
C THR A 38 5.28 4.89 5.34
N ALA A 39 4.98 5.48 4.17
CA ALA A 39 4.72 4.75 2.94
C ALA A 39 5.92 4.86 1.99
N LEU A 40 6.31 3.75 1.38
CA LEU A 40 7.39 3.67 0.40
C LEU A 40 7.04 2.68 -0.70
N GLU A 41 6.93 3.18 -1.93
CA GLU A 41 6.87 2.34 -3.11
C GLU A 41 8.23 2.28 -3.78
N HIS A 42 8.80 1.09 -3.81
CA HIS A 42 10.16 0.86 -4.26
C HIS A 42 10.23 0.94 -5.78
N GLY A 43 11.19 1.71 -6.27
CA GLY A 43 11.36 1.95 -7.70
C GLY A 43 12.29 3.12 -7.96
N LEU A 44 12.64 3.31 -9.23
CA LEU A 44 13.44 4.46 -9.66
C LEU A 44 12.54 5.73 -9.66
N PRO A 45 12.86 6.81 -8.91
CA PRO A 45 11.97 7.97 -8.75
C PRO A 45 11.60 8.72 -10.04
N GLN A 46 12.36 8.53 -11.12
CA GLN A 46 12.08 9.12 -12.43
C GLN A 46 10.88 8.45 -13.13
N LEU A 47 10.54 7.22 -12.76
CA LEU A 47 9.51 6.41 -13.43
C LEU A 47 8.09 6.87 -13.09
N ALA A 48 7.81 7.24 -11.84
CA ALA A 48 6.54 7.87 -11.45
C ALA A 48 6.71 8.72 -10.17
N PRO A 49 5.83 9.72 -9.92
CA PRO A 49 5.98 10.66 -8.80
C PRO A 49 5.96 10.04 -7.40
N PHE A 50 5.33 8.86 -7.25
CA PHE A 50 5.17 8.13 -5.99
C PHE A 50 6.29 7.10 -5.73
N LEU A 51 7.21 6.87 -6.68
CA LEU A 51 8.24 5.84 -6.57
C LEU A 51 9.53 6.34 -5.92
N GLY A 52 10.18 5.44 -5.17
CA GLY A 52 11.52 5.59 -4.60
C GLY A 52 11.67 6.72 -3.59
N ARG A 53 10.56 7.15 -2.97
CA ARG A 53 10.51 8.28 -2.03
C ARG A 53 9.66 7.91 -0.83
N PRO A 54 10.14 8.11 0.41
CA PRO A 54 9.34 7.89 1.60
C PRO A 54 8.34 9.03 1.80
N PHE A 55 7.12 8.67 2.20
CA PHE A 55 6.05 9.56 2.62
C PHE A 55 5.78 9.34 4.11
N THR A 56 6.33 10.21 4.96
CA THR A 56 6.33 10.02 6.42
C THR A 56 5.32 10.92 7.14
N GLY A 57 4.76 10.42 8.24
CA GLY A 57 3.72 11.08 9.03
C GLY A 57 2.35 11.04 8.37
N GLN A 58 1.31 11.39 9.11
CA GLN A 58 -0.07 11.43 8.62
C GLN A 58 -0.22 12.27 7.34
N GLU A 59 0.42 13.44 7.28
CA GLU A 59 0.44 14.26 6.07
C GLU A 59 1.15 13.58 4.89
N GLY A 60 2.22 12.83 5.15
CA GLY A 60 2.92 12.05 4.14
C GLY A 60 2.02 10.98 3.54
N ILE A 61 1.38 10.17 4.39
CA ILE A 61 0.45 9.12 3.98
C ILE A 61 -0.72 9.71 3.18
N GLN A 62 -1.27 10.84 3.62
CA GLN A 62 -2.31 11.56 2.89
C GLN A 62 -1.83 11.98 1.49
N ARG A 63 -0.62 12.53 1.36
CA ARG A 63 -0.04 12.90 0.07
C ARG A 63 0.18 11.67 -0.83
N TYR A 64 0.64 10.56 -0.28
CA TYR A 64 0.86 9.32 -1.03
C TYR A 64 -0.44 8.81 -1.67
N PHE A 65 -1.48 8.59 -0.87
CA PHE A 65 -2.76 8.10 -1.39
C PHE A 65 -3.47 9.13 -2.27
N GLY A 66 -3.30 10.43 -1.99
CA GLY A 66 -3.77 11.50 -2.87
C GLY A 66 -3.13 11.44 -4.26
N LEU A 67 -1.80 11.26 -4.34
CA LEU A 67 -1.08 11.10 -5.61
C LEU A 67 -1.54 9.85 -6.36
N LEU A 68 -1.71 8.71 -5.67
CA LEU A 68 -2.21 7.50 -6.32
C LEU A 68 -3.61 7.71 -6.89
N ALA A 69 -4.53 8.31 -6.14
CA ALA A 69 -5.90 8.56 -6.59
C ALA A 69 -5.97 9.58 -7.74
N GLU A 70 -5.06 10.55 -7.77
CA GLU A 70 -4.95 11.52 -8.87
C GLU A 70 -4.43 10.86 -10.16
N LEU A 71 -3.38 10.03 -10.04
CA LEU A 71 -2.66 9.52 -11.19
C LEU A 71 -3.22 8.20 -11.73
N LEU A 72 -3.83 7.39 -10.87
CA LEU A 72 -4.26 6.04 -11.19
C LEU A 72 -5.75 5.83 -10.94
N THR A 73 -6.35 4.93 -11.72
CA THR A 73 -7.59 4.25 -11.33
C THR A 73 -7.29 2.78 -11.09
N ILE A 74 -7.72 2.27 -9.94
CA ILE A 74 -7.69 0.84 -9.61
C ILE A 74 -8.96 0.22 -10.20
N GLU A 75 -8.83 -0.53 -11.29
CA GLU A 75 -9.97 -1.21 -11.94
C GLU A 75 -10.31 -2.53 -11.23
N LYS A 76 -9.27 -3.22 -10.77
CA LYS A 76 -9.37 -4.48 -10.05
C LYS A 76 -8.20 -4.62 -9.09
N MET A 77 -8.43 -5.20 -7.91
CA MET A 77 -7.37 -5.55 -6.99
C MET A 77 -7.79 -6.72 -6.12
N GLU A 78 -6.93 -7.74 -6.06
CA GLU A 78 -7.13 -8.95 -5.29
C GLU A 78 -5.85 -9.29 -4.54
N PHE A 79 -5.99 -9.77 -3.31
CA PHE A 79 -4.87 -10.21 -2.49
C PHE A 79 -4.86 -11.73 -2.40
N GLU A 80 -3.67 -12.30 -2.26
CA GLU A 80 -3.55 -13.74 -2.04
C GLU A 80 -4.24 -14.15 -0.73
N PRO A 81 -4.71 -15.41 -0.62
CA PRO A 81 -5.38 -15.88 0.59
C PRO A 81 -4.40 -15.89 1.78
N GLU A 82 -4.93 -15.65 2.98
CA GLU A 82 -4.12 -15.38 4.19
C GLU A 82 -3.19 -16.52 4.59
N GLU A 83 -3.50 -17.76 4.20
CA GLU A 83 -2.65 -18.92 4.45
C GLU A 83 -1.30 -18.82 3.73
N LYS A 84 -1.18 -17.94 2.74
CA LYS A 84 0.07 -17.64 2.03
C LYS A 84 0.85 -16.47 2.63
N TRP A 85 0.22 -15.67 3.50
CA TRP A 85 0.89 -14.51 4.08
C TRP A 85 1.99 -14.96 5.04
N VAL A 86 3.13 -14.27 4.96
CA VAL A 86 4.25 -14.48 5.88
C VAL A 86 4.09 -13.49 7.02
N VAL A 87 3.90 -14.01 8.24
CA VAL A 87 3.77 -13.19 9.45
C VAL A 87 5.00 -13.36 10.32
N ASP A 88 5.72 -12.27 10.56
CA ASP A 88 6.86 -12.19 11.47
C ASP A 88 6.45 -11.41 12.72
N GLU A 89 6.12 -12.14 13.79
CA GLU A 89 5.72 -11.56 15.09
C GLU A 89 6.89 -10.87 15.81
N ARG A 90 8.14 -11.20 15.47
CA ARG A 90 9.32 -10.57 16.10
C ARG A 90 9.57 -9.18 15.54
N THR A 91 9.39 -9.01 14.24
CA THR A 91 9.53 -7.70 13.59
C THR A 91 8.20 -6.98 13.39
N MET A 92 7.10 -7.56 13.88
CA MET A 92 5.75 -7.02 13.78
C MET A 92 5.36 -6.70 12.33
N ALA A 93 5.59 -7.65 11.43
CA ALA A 93 5.37 -7.43 9.99
C ALA A 93 4.59 -8.55 9.33
N VAL A 94 3.80 -8.19 8.32
CA VAL A 94 3.11 -9.12 7.43
C VAL A 94 3.53 -8.86 6.00
N SER A 95 4.01 -9.89 5.31
CA SER A 95 4.33 -9.86 3.88
C SER A 95 3.34 -10.69 3.10
N LEU A 96 2.86 -10.13 1.98
CA LEU A 96 1.86 -10.76 1.14
C LEU A 96 1.99 -10.28 -0.31
N ARG A 97 1.40 -11.05 -1.21
CA ARG A 97 1.27 -10.70 -2.63
C ARG A 97 -0.15 -10.24 -2.97
N GLY A 98 -0.25 -9.33 -3.92
CA GLY A 98 -1.50 -8.99 -4.57
C GLY A 98 -1.35 -8.91 -6.08
N GLU A 99 -2.47 -8.87 -6.75
CA GLU A 99 -2.60 -8.69 -8.19
C GLU A 99 -3.62 -7.57 -8.42
N GLY A 100 -3.37 -6.72 -9.41
CA GLY A 100 -4.25 -5.61 -9.69
C GLY A 100 -4.21 -5.20 -11.15
N ARG A 101 -5.27 -4.52 -11.57
CA ARG A 101 -5.36 -3.84 -12.84
C ARG A 101 -5.47 -2.35 -12.60
N PHE A 102 -4.49 -1.62 -13.09
CA PHE A 102 -4.37 -0.18 -12.89
C PHE A 102 -4.43 0.51 -14.23
N ARG A 103 -5.04 1.69 -14.25
CA ARG A 103 -5.08 2.58 -15.40
C ARG A 103 -4.40 3.88 -15.04
N TRP A 104 -3.46 4.34 -15.86
CA TRP A 104 -2.92 5.69 -15.75
C TRP A 104 -3.95 6.69 -16.28
N ASN A 105 -4.37 7.64 -15.44
CA ASN A 105 -5.52 8.50 -15.72
C ASN A 105 -5.30 9.42 -16.93
N GLU A 106 -4.09 9.96 -17.09
CA GLU A 106 -3.79 10.92 -18.16
C GLU A 106 -3.78 10.29 -19.56
N THR A 107 -3.17 9.10 -19.70
CA THR A 107 -3.01 8.42 -21.00
C THR A 107 -4.13 7.42 -21.27
N GLY A 108 -4.86 7.02 -20.24
CA GLY A 108 -5.87 5.96 -20.30
C GLY A 108 -5.29 4.55 -20.47
N GLN A 109 -3.96 4.39 -20.52
CA GLN A 109 -3.33 3.07 -20.64
C GLN A 109 -3.44 2.30 -19.33
N ALA A 110 -3.72 1.00 -19.43
CA ALA A 110 -3.90 0.13 -18.29
C ALA A 110 -3.04 -1.12 -18.38
N TRP A 111 -2.56 -1.58 -17.24
CA TRP A 111 -1.75 -2.78 -17.10
C TRP A 111 -2.27 -3.65 -15.97
N ASP A 112 -2.02 -4.96 -16.10
CA ASP A 112 -2.14 -5.90 -15.00
C ASP A 112 -0.77 -6.04 -14.34
N GLU A 113 -0.70 -5.97 -13.02
CA GLU A 113 0.54 -6.19 -12.27
C GLU A 113 0.35 -7.16 -11.11
N THR A 114 1.45 -7.81 -10.77
CA THR A 114 1.64 -8.48 -9.49
C THR A 114 2.53 -7.59 -8.63
N PHE A 115 2.12 -7.37 -7.38
CA PHE A 115 2.89 -6.61 -6.41
C PHE A 115 3.07 -7.38 -5.11
N ALA A 116 4.10 -7.02 -4.36
CA ALA A 116 4.36 -7.55 -3.02
C ALA A 116 4.33 -6.42 -2.01
N TYR A 117 3.65 -6.66 -0.88
CA TYR A 117 3.63 -5.76 0.26
C TYR A 117 4.49 -6.31 1.39
N ARG A 118 5.10 -5.39 2.13
CA ARG A 118 5.56 -5.61 3.50
C ARG A 118 4.91 -4.54 4.38
N ILE A 119 4.04 -5.00 5.27
CA ILE A 119 3.27 -4.14 6.18
C ILE A 119 3.87 -4.27 7.58
N GLY A 120 4.60 -3.24 8.02
CA GLY A 120 5.08 -3.09 9.39
C GLY A 120 3.99 -2.51 10.28
N LEU A 121 3.87 -3.06 11.48
CA LEU A 121 2.80 -2.76 12.42
C LEU A 121 3.39 -2.36 13.77
N ALA A 122 2.70 -1.47 14.49
CA ALA A 122 3.05 -1.06 15.84
C ALA A 122 1.79 -0.91 16.69
N GLU A 123 1.94 -1.02 18.01
CA GLU A 123 0.90 -0.60 18.96
C GLU A 123 0.80 0.93 18.89
N GLU A 124 -0.40 1.47 18.69
CA GLU A 124 -0.68 2.91 18.78
C GLU A 124 -0.56 3.35 20.24
N GLU A 125 0.22 4.39 20.50
CA GLU A 125 0.41 4.87 21.88
C GLU A 125 -0.91 5.35 22.53
N GLU A 126 -1.81 5.91 21.73
CA GLU A 126 -3.09 6.49 22.18
C GLU A 126 -4.30 5.55 22.02
N GLY A 127 -4.10 4.24 21.83
CA GLY A 127 -5.18 3.26 21.74
C GLY A 127 -4.82 1.98 22.48
N GLU A 128 -5.57 1.61 23.52
CA GLU A 128 -5.34 0.45 24.40
C GLU A 128 -5.02 -0.85 23.65
N GLY A 129 -3.73 -1.07 23.32
CA GLY A 129 -3.27 -2.22 22.56
C GLY A 129 -3.72 -2.29 21.10
N GLU A 130 -4.17 -1.17 20.51
CA GLU A 130 -4.58 -1.16 19.10
C GLU A 130 -3.34 -1.26 18.20
N VAL A 131 -3.30 -2.28 17.34
CA VAL A 131 -2.25 -2.40 16.32
C VAL A 131 -2.64 -1.63 15.07
N LYS A 132 -1.73 -0.78 14.56
CA LYS A 132 -1.88 -0.03 13.31
C LYS A 132 -0.62 -0.11 12.45
N VAL A 133 -0.73 0.33 11.20
CA VAL A 133 0.35 0.33 10.21
C VAL A 133 1.33 1.45 10.51
N VAL A 134 2.60 1.11 10.68
CA VAL A 134 3.72 2.06 10.80
C VAL A 134 4.57 2.08 9.53
N ASP A 135 4.74 0.94 8.85
CA ASP A 135 5.46 0.87 7.57
C ASP A 135 4.57 0.25 6.51
N TYR A 136 4.38 0.97 5.40
CA TYR A 136 3.70 0.49 4.20
C TYR A 136 4.73 0.44 3.07
N GLU A 137 5.23 -0.75 2.75
CA GLU A 137 6.21 -0.94 1.69
C GLU A 137 5.62 -1.77 0.55
N VAL A 138 5.84 -1.34 -0.69
CA VAL A 138 5.36 -2.03 -1.89
C VAL A 138 6.46 -2.15 -2.95
N TRP A 139 6.53 -3.33 -3.57
CA TRP A 139 7.30 -3.62 -4.78
C TRP A 139 6.34 -4.06 -5.88
N ALA A 140 6.35 -3.38 -7.02
CA ALA A 140 5.40 -3.59 -8.12
C ALA A 140 6.09 -3.48 -9.51
N ASP A 141 5.31 -3.57 -10.59
CA ASP A 141 5.83 -3.46 -11.96
C ASP A 141 5.98 -1.98 -12.37
N THR A 142 7.05 -1.37 -11.85
CA THR A 142 7.37 0.04 -12.14
C THR A 142 7.67 0.30 -13.63
N GLY A 143 8.02 -0.74 -14.40
CA GLY A 143 8.24 -0.66 -15.84
C GLY A 143 6.91 -0.47 -16.59
N ALA A 144 5.91 -1.30 -16.27
CA ALA A 144 4.56 -1.17 -16.82
C ALA A 144 3.91 0.17 -16.44
N ALA A 145 4.04 0.58 -15.17
CA ALA A 145 3.55 1.88 -14.70
C ALA A 145 4.19 3.06 -15.46
N TYR A 146 5.50 3.01 -15.70
CA TYR A 146 6.21 4.02 -16.49
C TYR A 146 5.73 4.04 -17.95
N LEU A 147 5.63 2.89 -18.59
CA LEU A 147 5.17 2.79 -19.98
C LEU A 147 3.74 3.31 -20.11
N ALA A 148 2.84 2.96 -19.19
CA ALA A 148 1.48 3.48 -19.15
C ALA A 148 1.47 5.01 -19.00
N ARG A 149 2.29 5.55 -18.08
CA ARG A 149 2.44 7.00 -17.86
C ARG A 149 2.87 7.76 -19.11
N VAL A 150 3.81 7.23 -19.89
CA VAL A 150 4.34 7.91 -21.08
C VAL A 150 3.59 7.57 -22.38
N GLY A 151 2.52 6.78 -22.30
CA GLY A 151 1.75 6.35 -23.47
C GLY A 151 2.45 5.27 -24.31
N GLY A 152 3.47 4.61 -23.76
CA GLY A 152 4.30 3.61 -24.42
C GLY A 152 3.90 2.17 -24.14
N LEU A 153 2.86 1.91 -23.35
CA LEU A 153 2.41 0.55 -23.08
C LEU A 153 1.71 -0.01 -24.32
N ILE A 154 2.29 -1.05 -24.92
CA ILE A 154 1.73 -1.76 -26.07
C ILE A 154 1.00 -2.98 -25.54
N SER A 155 -0.33 -3.02 -25.74
CA SER A 155 -1.21 -4.14 -25.40
C SER A 155 -1.19 -5.24 -26.45
#